data_AF-C0DV67-F1
#
_entry.id   AF-C0DV67-F1
#
_cell.length_a   1.000
_cell.length_b   1.000
_cell.length_c   1.000
_cell.angle_alpha   90.00
_cell.angle_beta   90.00
_cell.angle_gamma   90.00
#
_symmetry.space_group_name_H-M   'P 1'
#
loop_
_entity.id
_entity.type
_entity.pdbx_description
1 polymer ?
#
loop_
_entity_poly.entity_id
_entity_poly.type
_entity_poly.pdbx_seq_one_letter_code
_entity_poly.pdbx_strand_id
1 'polypeptide(L)'
;MQETIMPQTIATVSEIRIAQPKPFARGQISGIDKQPVAGPIEATPTGLVGDGVGDPRYHGGADKALHCYAQHHYEHWQAQFPGNPHFRAGGFGENLCIEGTDEWQVCLGDQWQIGSARFEVSQGRQPCWKLNERFGVPDIAAQVQHNLRCGWYLRVLQSGHIQAGDSVHLLARPYAEWPLSRILELIDSRNCQPQAMREVLQLPLPPSWQHMFQRRLDTGECEDWQRRLFG
;
A
#
# COMPACT_ATOMS: atom_id res chain seq x y z
N MET A 1 -30.35 -19.20 15.90
CA MET A 1 -29.14 -18.70 16.58
C MET A 1 -28.04 -18.72 15.54
N GLN A 2 -27.71 -17.58 14.93
CA GLN A 2 -26.60 -17.52 13.99
C GLN A 2 -25.31 -17.61 14.80
N GLU A 3 -24.49 -18.64 14.57
CA GLU A 3 -23.14 -18.68 15.10
C GLU A 3 -22.38 -17.47 14.57
N THR A 4 -22.05 -16.53 15.46
CA THR A 4 -21.13 -15.46 15.15
C THR A 4 -19.76 -16.09 14.98
N ILE A 5 -19.42 -16.51 13.76
CA ILE A 5 -18.07 -16.95 13.42
C ILE A 5 -17.15 -15.76 13.74
N MET A 6 -16.26 -15.93 14.72
CA MET A 6 -15.29 -14.90 15.04
C MET A 6 -14.40 -14.68 13.82
N PRO A 7 -14.22 -13.43 13.37
CA PRO A 7 -13.43 -13.16 12.17
C PRO A 7 -11.98 -13.58 12.39
N GLN A 8 -11.39 -14.22 11.37
CA GLN A 8 -10.04 -14.74 11.41
C GLN A 8 -9.03 -13.60 11.66
N THR A 9 -8.20 -13.72 12.69
CA THR A 9 -7.02 -12.85 12.84
C THR A 9 -5.98 -13.24 11.79
N ILE A 10 -5.57 -12.30 10.95
CA ILE A 10 -4.61 -12.52 9.86
C ILE A 10 -3.28 -11.78 10.07
N ALA A 11 -3.26 -10.75 10.91
CA ALA A 11 -2.08 -9.94 11.16
C ALA A 11 -2.22 -9.11 12.45
N THR A 12 -1.17 -8.36 12.78
CA THR A 12 -1.13 -7.35 13.85
C THR A 12 -0.54 -6.05 13.32
N VAL A 13 -1.04 -4.91 13.79
CA VAL A 13 -0.43 -3.59 13.53
C VAL A 13 0.68 -3.37 14.55
N SER A 14 1.94 -3.51 14.16
CA SER A 14 3.06 -3.37 15.11
C SER A 14 3.42 -1.93 15.41
N GLU A 15 3.31 -1.04 14.42
CA GLU A 15 3.49 0.39 14.58
C GLU A 15 2.47 1.18 13.77
N ILE A 16 2.06 2.34 14.31
CA ILE A 16 1.31 3.36 13.58
C ILE A 16 2.14 4.62 13.46
N ARG A 17 2.20 5.18 12.26
CA ARG A 17 3.10 6.29 11.94
C ARG A 17 2.37 7.38 11.14
N ILE A 18 2.69 8.63 11.43
CA ILE A 18 2.15 9.82 10.74
C ILE A 18 3.25 10.84 10.45
N ALA A 19 3.03 11.70 9.46
CA ALA A 19 3.87 12.86 9.20
C ALA A 19 3.04 14.04 8.71
N GLN A 20 3.44 15.24 9.10
CA GLN A 20 3.11 16.43 8.33
C GLN A 20 4.06 16.56 7.13
N PRO A 21 3.57 16.89 5.93
CA PRO A 21 4.41 17.03 4.76
C PRO A 21 5.46 18.13 4.93
N LYS A 22 6.70 17.85 4.52
CA LYS A 22 7.83 18.77 4.61
C LYS A 22 8.54 18.88 3.25
N PRO A 23 9.31 19.96 3.00
CA PRO A 23 10.20 20.02 1.86
C PRO A 23 11.07 18.77 1.76
N PHE A 24 11.17 18.24 0.54
CA PHE A 24 11.89 17.03 0.19
C PHE A 24 12.73 17.28 -1.08
N ALA A 25 13.22 16.22 -1.71
CA ALA A 25 14.03 16.28 -2.91
C ALA A 25 13.34 16.96 -4.11
N ARG A 26 14.15 17.54 -4.99
CA ARG A 26 13.74 18.17 -6.27
C ARG A 26 12.62 19.21 -6.12
N GLY A 27 12.62 19.96 -5.01
CA GLY A 27 11.65 21.02 -4.73
C GLY A 27 10.24 20.51 -4.43
N GLN A 28 10.06 19.20 -4.20
CA GLN A 28 8.77 18.60 -3.89
C GLN A 28 8.53 18.54 -2.39
N ILE A 29 7.26 18.46 -1.99
CA ILE A 29 6.84 18.24 -0.61
C ILE A 29 6.48 16.75 -0.43
N SER A 30 6.83 16.17 0.71
CA SER A 30 6.56 14.76 0.99
C SER A 30 6.26 14.51 2.46
N GLY A 31 5.30 13.62 2.72
CA GLY A 31 5.01 13.04 4.05
C GLY A 31 5.60 11.64 4.22
N ILE A 32 6.67 11.32 3.48
CA ILE A 32 7.29 9.98 3.49
C ILE A 32 7.99 9.67 4.82
N ASP A 33 8.42 10.68 5.57
CA ASP A 33 9.16 10.50 6.82
C ASP A 33 8.24 10.44 8.05
N LYS A 34 7.42 9.40 8.11
CA LYS A 34 6.44 9.19 9.18
C LYS A 34 7.12 8.78 10.48
N GLN A 35 6.69 9.39 11.58
CA GLN A 35 7.17 9.12 12.94
C GLN A 35 6.15 8.27 13.69
N PRO A 36 6.59 7.39 14.61
CA PRO A 36 5.69 6.54 15.38
C PRO A 36 4.79 7.37 16.29
N VAL A 37 3.54 6.92 16.45
CA VAL A 37 2.55 7.51 17.34
C VAL A 37 2.24 6.53 18.46
N ALA A 38 2.14 7.03 19.69
CA ALA A 38 1.73 6.25 20.84
C ALA A 38 0.22 6.41 21.10
N GLY A 39 -0.44 5.31 21.47
CA GLY A 39 -1.85 5.28 21.86
C GLY A 39 -2.83 5.29 20.67
N PRO A 40 -4.15 5.35 20.98
CA PRO A 40 -5.20 5.37 19.97
C PRO A 40 -5.14 6.59 19.06
N ILE A 41 -5.39 6.37 17.77
CA ILE A 41 -5.51 7.40 16.74
C ILE A 41 -6.75 7.13 15.89
N GLU A 42 -7.46 8.19 15.53
CA GLU A 42 -8.66 8.10 14.70
C GLU A 42 -8.29 7.94 13.22
N ALA A 43 -8.90 6.93 12.58
CA ALA A 43 -8.89 6.72 11.14
C ALA A 43 -10.14 7.34 10.51
N THR A 44 -9.92 8.31 9.62
CA THR A 44 -10.96 9.05 8.88
C THR A 44 -11.01 8.59 7.42
N PRO A 45 -12.06 8.93 6.65
CA PRO A 45 -12.15 8.60 5.21
C PRO A 45 -10.95 9.10 4.38
N THR A 46 -10.22 10.09 4.88
CA THR A 46 -9.08 10.72 4.19
C THR A 46 -7.72 10.36 4.79
N GLY A 47 -7.66 9.56 5.86
CA GLY A 47 -6.42 9.14 6.52
C GLY A 47 -6.47 9.25 8.04
N LEU A 48 -5.33 9.05 8.69
CA LEU A 48 -5.19 9.20 10.14
C LEU A 48 -5.20 10.67 10.55
N VAL A 49 -5.86 10.99 11.67
CA VAL A 49 -5.83 12.34 12.23
C VAL A 49 -4.38 12.78 12.50
N GLY A 50 -3.96 13.89 11.89
CA GLY A 50 -2.60 14.41 12.02
C GLY A 50 -1.59 13.86 11.02
N ASP A 51 -1.96 12.90 10.15
CA ASP A 51 -1.19 12.58 8.96
C ASP A 51 -1.56 13.53 7.82
N GLY A 52 -0.57 14.04 7.09
CA GLY A 52 -0.80 14.93 5.97
C GLY A 52 -0.28 14.35 4.66
N VAL A 53 -0.92 14.76 3.57
CA VAL A 53 -0.59 14.31 2.21
C VAL A 53 0.14 15.42 1.46
N GLY A 54 1.40 15.17 1.09
CA GLY A 54 2.24 16.17 0.41
C GLY A 54 1.85 16.48 -1.04
N ASP A 55 1.21 15.54 -1.73
CA ASP A 55 0.58 15.78 -3.04
C ASP A 55 -0.73 14.97 -3.15
N PRO A 56 -1.89 15.59 -2.91
CA PRO A 56 -3.18 14.89 -2.89
C PRO A 56 -3.61 14.37 -4.28
N ARG A 57 -2.99 14.85 -5.37
CA ARG A 57 -3.30 14.34 -6.73
C ARG A 57 -2.82 12.91 -6.93
N TYR A 58 -1.73 12.53 -6.25
CA TYR A 58 -1.06 11.24 -6.47
C TYR A 58 -1.00 10.35 -5.22
N HIS A 59 -0.92 10.94 -4.02
CA HIS A 59 -0.58 10.25 -2.78
C HIS A 59 -1.66 10.35 -1.68
N GLY A 60 -2.93 10.52 -2.05
CA GLY A 60 -4.05 10.54 -1.12
C GLY A 60 -5.37 10.22 -1.79
N GLY A 61 -6.47 10.65 -1.17
CA GLY A 61 -7.84 10.31 -1.56
C GLY A 61 -8.36 9.09 -0.80
N ALA A 62 -9.67 8.84 -0.92
CA ALA A 62 -10.34 7.78 -0.18
C ALA A 62 -9.72 6.39 -0.42
N ASP A 63 -9.24 6.13 -1.65
CA ASP A 63 -8.56 4.89 -2.03
C ASP A 63 -7.13 4.75 -1.50
N LYS A 64 -6.55 5.79 -0.88
CA LYS A 64 -5.17 5.77 -0.38
C LYS A 64 -5.08 6.36 1.01
N ALA A 65 -6.11 6.14 1.83
CA ALA A 65 -6.22 6.73 3.15
C ALA A 65 -5.07 6.26 4.07
N LEU A 66 -4.75 4.96 4.07
CA LEU A 66 -3.65 4.42 4.87
C LEU A 66 -2.75 3.53 4.00
N HIS A 67 -1.44 3.76 4.06
CA HIS A 67 -0.42 2.89 3.45
C HIS A 67 0.02 1.82 4.45
N CYS A 68 -0.04 0.56 4.04
CA CYS A 68 0.43 -0.60 4.78
C CYS A 68 1.72 -1.14 4.18
N TYR A 69 2.61 -1.64 5.02
CA TYR A 69 3.82 -2.34 4.58
C TYR A 69 4.11 -3.52 5.51
N ALA A 70 4.45 -4.67 4.93
CA ALA A 70 4.77 -5.87 5.71
C ALA A 70 6.14 -5.74 6.37
N GLN A 71 6.19 -5.91 7.69
CA GLN A 71 7.37 -5.66 8.51
C GLN A 71 8.54 -6.59 8.12
N HIS A 72 8.26 -7.85 7.79
CA HIS A 72 9.30 -8.82 7.46
C HIS A 72 10.04 -8.49 6.14
N HIS A 73 9.48 -7.64 5.27
CA HIS A 73 10.19 -7.20 4.06
C HIS A 73 11.45 -6.40 4.39
N TYR A 74 11.53 -5.77 5.56
CA TYR A 74 12.74 -5.06 5.97
C TYR A 74 13.95 -5.98 6.10
N GLU A 75 13.78 -7.25 6.49
CA GLU A 75 14.88 -8.22 6.59
C GLU A 75 15.52 -8.45 5.22
N HIS A 76 14.70 -8.58 4.17
CA HIS A 76 15.18 -8.71 2.79
C HIS A 76 16.00 -7.48 2.37
N TRP A 77 15.49 -6.28 2.59
CA TRP A 77 16.17 -5.06 2.18
C TRP A 77 17.43 -4.76 3.00
N GLN A 78 17.44 -5.07 4.30
CA GLN A 78 18.62 -4.94 5.15
C GLN A 78 19.73 -5.91 4.73
N ALA A 79 19.37 -7.13 4.32
CA ALA A 79 20.32 -8.09 3.77
C ALA A 79 20.89 -7.61 2.42
N GLN A 80 20.05 -7.00 1.57
CA GLN A 80 20.49 -6.49 0.27
C GLN A 80 21.33 -5.21 0.37
N PHE A 81 21.02 -4.33 1.33
CA PHE A 81 21.68 -3.03 1.52
C PHE A 81 22.16 -2.87 2.98
N PRO A 82 23.18 -3.64 3.39
CA PRO A 82 23.63 -3.64 4.77
C PRO A 82 24.14 -2.25 5.19
N GLY A 83 23.73 -1.82 6.39
CA GLY A 83 24.14 -0.54 6.98
C GLY A 83 23.32 0.67 6.54
N ASN A 84 22.36 0.54 5.61
CA ASN A 84 21.48 1.65 5.26
C ASN A 84 20.40 1.86 6.35
N PRO A 85 20.38 3.02 7.05
CA PRO A 85 19.53 3.25 8.20
C PRO A 85 18.05 3.46 7.85
N HIS A 86 17.72 3.58 6.56
CA HIS A 86 16.35 3.82 6.11
C HIS A 86 15.53 2.54 5.97
N PHE A 87 16.15 1.36 5.89
CA PHE A 87 15.44 0.07 5.89
C PHE A 87 15.02 -0.33 7.31
N ARG A 88 14.03 0.39 7.84
CA ARG A 88 13.37 0.19 9.13
C ARG A 88 11.92 0.63 9.02
N ALA A 89 11.08 0.28 10.00
CA ALA A 89 9.69 0.74 10.08
C ALA A 89 9.54 2.25 9.80
N GLY A 90 8.60 2.59 8.91
CA GLY A 90 8.38 3.92 8.34
C GLY A 90 9.29 4.26 7.17
N GLY A 91 10.20 3.37 6.79
CA GLY A 91 11.16 3.57 5.70
C GLY A 91 10.49 3.75 4.35
N PHE A 92 9.37 3.05 4.09
CA PHE A 92 8.65 3.14 2.82
C PHE A 92 7.52 4.19 2.85
N GLY A 93 7.36 4.89 3.98
CA GLY A 93 6.36 5.94 4.19
C GLY A 93 4.98 5.40 4.52
N GLU A 94 4.91 4.19 5.06
CA GLU A 94 3.70 3.52 5.54
C GLU A 94 3.14 4.14 6.82
N ASN A 95 1.81 4.13 6.91
CA ASN A 95 1.07 4.46 8.11
C ASN A 95 1.04 3.27 9.07
N LEU A 96 0.82 2.06 8.53
CA LEU A 96 0.68 0.85 9.31
C LEU A 96 1.82 -0.12 8.97
N CYS A 97 2.64 -0.43 9.96
CA CYS A 97 3.58 -1.54 9.88
C CYS A 97 2.82 -2.81 10.27
N ILE A 98 2.75 -3.78 9.34
CA ILE A 98 1.91 -4.97 9.47
C ILE A 98 2.77 -6.21 9.65
N GLU A 99 2.45 -7.02 10.66
CA GLU A 99 3.10 -8.31 10.94
C GLU A 99 2.13 -9.47 10.70
N GLY A 100 2.60 -10.53 10.02
CA GLY A 100 1.85 -11.77 9.80
C GLY A 100 1.22 -11.95 8.42
N THR A 101 1.22 -10.92 7.55
CA THR A 101 0.71 -11.02 6.18
C THR A 101 1.50 -10.13 5.21
N ASP A 102 1.27 -10.30 3.90
CA ASP A 102 1.95 -9.61 2.80
C ASP A 102 1.11 -9.60 1.50
N GLU A 103 1.66 -9.07 0.43
CA GLU A 103 1.03 -8.95 -0.89
C GLU A 103 0.60 -10.28 -1.51
N TRP A 104 1.18 -11.41 -1.08
CA TRP A 104 0.83 -12.74 -1.58
C TRP A 104 -0.38 -13.33 -0.87
N GLN A 105 -0.68 -12.86 0.33
CA GLN A 105 -1.80 -13.35 1.15
C GLN A 105 -2.97 -12.36 1.22
N VAL A 106 -2.69 -11.07 1.05
CA VAL A 106 -3.69 -10.00 1.03
C VAL A 106 -4.32 -9.91 -0.36
N CYS A 107 -5.65 -9.97 -0.41
CA CYS A 107 -6.41 -9.90 -1.66
C CYS A 107 -7.03 -8.51 -1.85
N LEU A 108 -7.20 -8.12 -3.12
CA LEU A 108 -7.98 -6.94 -3.46
C LEU A 108 -9.39 -7.05 -2.86
N GLY A 109 -9.89 -5.96 -2.26
CA GLY A 109 -11.22 -5.91 -1.67
C GLY A 109 -11.35 -6.68 -0.35
N ASP A 110 -10.27 -7.23 0.21
CA ASP A 110 -10.31 -7.77 1.57
C ASP A 110 -10.85 -6.71 2.54
N GLN A 111 -11.84 -7.08 3.34
CA GLN A 111 -12.46 -6.20 4.33
C GLN A 111 -11.91 -6.51 5.70
N TRP A 112 -11.30 -5.52 6.34
CA TRP A 112 -10.60 -5.69 7.61
C TRP A 112 -11.30 -4.93 8.73
N GLN A 113 -11.22 -5.49 9.93
CA GLN A 113 -11.44 -4.74 11.17
C GLN A 113 -10.12 -4.63 11.94
N ILE A 114 -9.81 -3.40 12.36
CA ILE A 114 -8.69 -3.08 13.23
C ILE A 114 -9.25 -2.14 14.29
N GLY A 115 -9.10 -2.47 15.57
CA GLY A 115 -9.75 -1.74 16.65
C GLY A 115 -11.26 -1.59 16.40
N SER A 116 -11.71 -0.33 16.33
CA SER A 116 -13.12 0.03 16.06
C SER A 116 -13.39 0.47 14.61
N ALA A 117 -12.35 0.55 13.77
CA ALA A 117 -12.47 0.98 12.38
C ALA A 117 -12.61 -0.21 11.42
N ARG A 118 -13.23 0.05 10.26
CA ARG A 118 -13.34 -0.93 9.16
C ARG A 118 -12.70 -0.39 7.90
N PHE A 119 -11.98 -1.27 7.21
CA PHE A 119 -11.19 -0.94 6.05
C PHE A 119 -11.47 -1.90 4.90
N GLU A 120 -11.10 -1.47 3.70
CA GLU A 120 -11.04 -2.33 2.52
C GLU A 120 -9.69 -2.15 1.82
N VAL A 121 -9.08 -3.26 1.41
CA VAL A 121 -7.87 -3.25 0.59
C VAL A 121 -8.22 -2.73 -0.81
N SER A 122 -7.70 -1.56 -1.14
CA SER A 122 -8.11 -0.79 -2.32
C SER A 122 -7.21 -1.02 -3.54
N GLN A 123 -5.90 -1.14 -3.31
CA GLN A 123 -4.89 -1.35 -4.35
C GLN A 123 -3.53 -1.67 -3.74
N GLY A 124 -2.66 -2.32 -4.52
CA GLY A 124 -1.23 -2.36 -4.26
C GLY A 124 -0.61 -0.97 -4.40
N ARG A 125 0.49 -0.73 -3.69
CA ARG A 125 1.23 0.52 -3.80
C ARG A 125 2.12 0.47 -5.04
N GLN A 126 2.16 1.56 -5.80
CA GLN A 126 3.15 1.73 -6.87
C GLN A 126 4.34 2.55 -6.33
N PRO A 127 5.56 2.01 -6.31
CA PRO A 127 6.73 2.76 -5.86
C PRO A 127 7.03 3.94 -6.81
N CYS A 128 7.71 4.96 -6.28
CA CYS A 128 8.07 6.16 -7.03
C CYS A 128 9.47 6.66 -6.65
N TRP A 129 10.06 7.52 -7.48
CA TRP A 129 11.43 8.02 -7.36
C TRP A 129 11.77 8.66 -6.01
N LYS A 130 10.78 9.11 -5.22
CA LYS A 130 11.00 9.60 -3.84
C LYS A 130 11.66 8.54 -2.95
N LEU A 131 11.48 7.26 -3.25
CA LEU A 131 12.19 6.18 -2.58
C LEU A 131 13.69 6.24 -2.90
N ASN A 132 14.08 6.47 -4.15
CA ASN A 132 15.48 6.52 -4.55
C ASN A 132 16.23 7.60 -3.76
N GLU A 133 15.61 8.77 -3.62
CA GLU A 133 16.15 9.87 -2.83
C GLU A 133 16.19 9.56 -1.33
N ARG A 134 15.12 8.94 -0.78
CA ARG A 134 15.04 8.61 0.65
C ARG A 134 16.07 7.57 1.07
N PHE A 135 16.26 6.54 0.27
CA PHE A 135 17.19 5.45 0.57
C PHE A 135 18.60 5.74 0.07
N GLY A 136 18.82 6.75 -0.77
CA GLY A 136 20.11 7.00 -1.41
C GLY A 136 20.52 5.90 -2.39
N VAL A 137 19.55 5.16 -2.93
CA VAL A 137 19.76 4.03 -3.86
C VAL A 137 19.04 4.38 -5.18
N PRO A 138 19.77 4.64 -6.29
CA PRO A 138 19.20 5.26 -7.50
C PRO A 138 18.02 4.54 -8.15
N ASP A 139 17.86 3.24 -7.93
CA ASP A 139 16.90 2.37 -8.60
C ASP A 139 16.02 1.56 -7.63
N ILE A 140 16.04 1.88 -6.32
CA ILE A 140 15.27 1.11 -5.32
C ILE A 140 13.76 1.09 -5.62
N ALA A 141 13.19 2.15 -6.19
CA ALA A 141 11.79 2.15 -6.60
C ALA A 141 11.50 1.07 -7.66
N ALA A 142 12.42 0.85 -8.61
CA ALA A 142 12.28 -0.20 -9.60
C ALA A 142 12.48 -1.59 -8.97
N GLN A 143 13.47 -1.74 -8.08
CA GLN A 143 13.70 -3.01 -7.37
C GLN A 143 12.52 -3.40 -6.48
N VAL A 144 11.91 -2.45 -5.77
CA VAL A 144 10.70 -2.65 -4.97
C VAL A 144 9.54 -3.13 -5.84
N GLN A 145 9.39 -2.56 -7.03
CA GLN A 145 8.37 -2.99 -7.98
C GLN A 145 8.62 -4.43 -8.44
N HIS A 146 9.84 -4.72 -8.88
CA HIS A 146 10.20 -6.02 -9.42
C HIS A 146 10.13 -7.15 -8.40
N ASN A 147 10.42 -6.84 -7.14
CA ASN A 147 10.29 -7.79 -6.04
C ASN A 147 8.86 -7.91 -5.50
N LEU A 148 7.90 -7.12 -6.01
CA LEU A 148 6.49 -7.04 -5.57
C LEU A 148 6.27 -6.66 -4.10
N ARG A 149 7.34 -6.35 -3.34
CA ARG A 149 7.34 -5.93 -1.92
C ARG A 149 6.98 -4.46 -1.80
N CYS A 150 5.84 -4.10 -2.36
CA CYS A 150 5.47 -2.72 -2.60
C CYS A 150 4.74 -2.09 -1.42
N GLY A 151 4.06 -2.87 -0.59
CA GLY A 151 2.99 -2.42 0.30
C GLY A 151 1.65 -2.26 -0.44
N TRP A 152 0.63 -1.85 0.30
CA TRP A 152 -0.73 -1.68 -0.22
C TRP A 152 -1.48 -0.55 0.49
N TYR A 153 -2.61 -0.15 -0.07
CA TYR A 153 -3.44 0.90 0.49
C TYR A 153 -4.78 0.36 1.02
N LEU A 154 -5.20 0.92 2.14
CA LEU A 154 -6.53 0.76 2.70
C LEU A 154 -7.37 2.00 2.42
N ARG A 155 -8.63 1.79 2.03
CA ARG A 155 -9.70 2.79 2.16
C ARG A 155 -10.46 2.57 3.46
N VAL A 156 -10.94 3.63 4.09
CA VAL A 156 -11.72 3.55 5.34
C VAL A 156 -13.20 3.42 4.99
N LEU A 157 -13.80 2.28 5.33
CA LEU A 157 -15.25 2.03 5.17
C LEU A 157 -16.04 2.60 6.34
N GLN A 158 -15.49 2.50 7.55
CA GLN A 158 -16.07 3.04 8.77
C GLN A 158 -14.96 3.63 9.63
N SER A 159 -15.10 4.91 9.98
CA SER A 159 -14.20 5.59 10.91
C SER A 159 -14.23 4.97 12.30
N GLY A 160 -13.10 5.07 12.98
CA GLY A 160 -12.91 4.53 14.31
C GLY A 160 -11.48 4.78 14.78
N HIS A 161 -11.19 4.29 15.98
CA HIS A 161 -9.87 4.34 16.58
C HIS A 161 -9.13 3.02 16.39
N ILE A 162 -7.84 3.15 16.09
CA ILE A 162 -6.86 2.07 16.00
C ILE A 162 -5.63 2.43 16.83
N GLN A 163 -4.85 1.44 17.25
CA GLN A 163 -3.58 1.62 17.94
C GLN A 163 -2.57 0.52 17.58
N ALA A 164 -1.29 0.78 17.84
CA ALA A 164 -0.28 -0.27 17.78
C ALA A 164 -0.64 -1.41 18.74
N GLY A 165 -0.41 -2.65 18.31
CA GLY A 165 -0.82 -3.88 18.99
C GLY A 165 -2.21 -4.40 18.60
N ASP A 166 -3.02 -3.62 17.87
CA ASP A 166 -4.33 -4.09 17.41
C ASP A 166 -4.19 -5.25 16.43
N SER A 167 -5.04 -6.26 16.62
CA SER A 167 -5.20 -7.37 15.67
C SER A 167 -5.92 -6.89 14.40
N VAL A 168 -5.50 -7.43 13.26
CA VAL A 168 -6.16 -7.28 11.97
C VAL A 168 -7.04 -8.51 11.76
N HIS A 169 -8.36 -8.30 11.77
CA HIS A 169 -9.35 -9.34 11.55
C HIS A 169 -9.88 -9.26 10.13
N LEU A 170 -9.84 -10.38 9.39
CA LEU A 170 -10.44 -10.51 8.07
C LEU A 170 -11.96 -10.75 8.22
N LEU A 171 -12.76 -9.80 7.76
CA LEU A 171 -14.22 -9.87 7.79
C LEU A 171 -14.79 -10.52 6.53
N ALA A 172 -14.23 -10.20 5.36
CA ALA A 172 -14.65 -10.72 4.07
C ALA A 172 -13.50 -10.70 3.05
N ARG A 173 -13.54 -11.64 2.10
CA ARG A 173 -12.59 -11.75 0.98
C ARG A 173 -13.36 -12.00 -0.32
N PRO A 174 -13.91 -10.95 -0.96
CA PRO A 174 -14.73 -11.10 -2.15
C PRO A 174 -13.94 -11.57 -3.39
N TYR A 175 -12.63 -11.31 -3.45
CA TYR A 175 -11.78 -11.64 -4.61
C TYR A 175 -10.58 -12.51 -4.22
N ALA A 176 -10.85 -13.70 -3.66
CA ALA A 176 -9.82 -14.61 -3.14
C ALA A 176 -8.73 -15.02 -4.15
N GLU A 177 -9.07 -15.06 -5.44
CA GLU A 177 -8.14 -15.40 -6.54
C GLU A 177 -7.27 -14.21 -6.99
N TRP A 178 -7.38 -13.07 -6.32
CA TRP A 178 -6.68 -11.83 -6.63
C TRP A 178 -5.86 -11.32 -5.45
N PRO A 179 -4.82 -12.08 -5.02
CA PRO A 179 -3.80 -11.52 -4.16
C PRO A 179 -3.16 -10.31 -4.83
N LEU A 180 -2.76 -9.32 -4.06
CA LEU A 180 -2.19 -8.09 -4.60
C LEU A 180 -0.94 -8.34 -5.42
N SER A 181 -0.14 -9.36 -5.06
CA SER A 181 1.04 -9.79 -5.83
C SER A 181 0.68 -10.15 -7.28
N ARG A 182 -0.47 -10.77 -7.54
CA ARG A 182 -0.94 -11.08 -8.90
C ARG A 182 -1.20 -9.81 -9.72
N ILE A 183 -1.81 -8.78 -9.11
CA ILE A 183 -2.09 -7.53 -9.82
C ILE A 183 -0.80 -6.71 -10.02
N LEU A 184 0.05 -6.68 -8.99
CA LEU A 184 1.36 -6.04 -9.06
C LEU A 184 2.26 -6.69 -10.13
N GLU A 185 2.20 -8.02 -10.30
CA GLU A 185 2.91 -8.74 -11.36
C GLU A 185 2.41 -8.34 -12.75
N LEU A 186 1.09 -8.19 -12.96
CA LEU A 186 0.55 -7.67 -14.23
C LEU A 186 1.09 -6.27 -14.53
N ILE A 187 1.26 -5.44 -13.50
CA ILE A 187 1.87 -4.13 -13.63
C ILE A 187 3.34 -4.33 -14.01
N ASP A 188 4.16 -4.93 -13.16
CA ASP A 188 5.63 -5.06 -13.29
C ASP A 188 6.10 -5.75 -14.58
N SER A 189 5.42 -6.82 -14.99
CA SER A 189 5.72 -7.53 -16.24
C SER A 189 5.31 -6.76 -17.51
N ARG A 190 4.68 -5.58 -17.36
CA ARG A 190 4.08 -4.82 -18.46
C ARG A 190 3.16 -5.73 -19.29
N ASN A 191 2.30 -6.49 -18.61
CA ASN A 191 1.39 -7.40 -19.27
C ASN A 191 0.30 -6.62 -20.01
N CYS A 192 0.21 -6.86 -21.32
CA CYS A 192 -0.77 -6.27 -22.22
C CYS A 192 -1.63 -7.37 -22.90
N GLN A 193 -1.65 -8.60 -22.36
CA GLN A 193 -2.42 -9.72 -22.92
C GLN A 193 -3.93 -9.48 -22.74
N PRO A 194 -4.75 -9.52 -23.83
CA PRO A 194 -6.16 -9.16 -23.75
C PRO A 194 -6.97 -9.98 -22.74
N GLN A 195 -6.68 -11.28 -22.59
CA GLN A 195 -7.37 -12.12 -21.61
C GLN A 195 -7.10 -11.63 -20.18
N ALA A 196 -5.84 -11.43 -19.81
CA ALA A 196 -5.47 -10.95 -18.48
C ALA A 196 -6.07 -9.57 -18.17
N MET A 197 -6.10 -8.67 -19.17
CA MET A 197 -6.71 -7.34 -19.00
C MET A 197 -8.23 -7.43 -18.79
N ARG A 198 -8.94 -8.28 -19.54
CA ARG A 198 -10.39 -8.49 -19.34
C ARG A 198 -10.70 -9.08 -17.96
N GLU A 199 -9.87 -9.99 -17.48
CA GLU A 199 -10.00 -10.60 -16.15
C GLU A 199 -9.82 -9.55 -15.04
N VAL A 200 -8.72 -8.78 -15.06
CA VAL A 200 -8.44 -7.78 -14.02
C VAL A 200 -9.45 -6.62 -14.06
N LEU A 201 -10.00 -6.27 -15.23
CA LEU A 201 -11.02 -5.22 -15.38
C LEU A 201 -12.40 -5.60 -14.83
N GLN A 202 -12.64 -6.86 -14.42
CA GLN A 202 -13.86 -7.24 -13.67
C GLN A 202 -13.80 -6.85 -12.18
N LEU A 203 -12.65 -6.39 -11.70
CA LEU A 203 -12.42 -6.05 -10.30
C LEU A 203 -12.82 -4.60 -9.97
N PRO A 204 -13.10 -4.27 -8.70
CA PRO A 204 -13.42 -2.91 -8.26
C PRO A 204 -12.15 -2.07 -8.10
N LEU A 205 -11.44 -1.89 -9.21
CA LEU A 205 -10.18 -1.17 -9.27
C LEU A 205 -10.38 0.33 -9.00
N PRO A 206 -9.40 1.02 -8.38
CA PRO A 206 -9.41 2.47 -8.33
C PRO A 206 -9.36 3.04 -9.76
N PRO A 207 -9.93 4.24 -10.01
CA PRO A 207 -10.07 4.79 -11.37
C PRO A 207 -8.76 4.83 -12.17
N SER A 208 -7.64 5.12 -11.49
CA SER A 208 -6.31 5.14 -12.12
C SER A 208 -5.87 3.78 -12.68
N TRP A 209 -6.15 2.69 -11.97
CA TRP A 209 -5.82 1.34 -12.42
C TRP A 209 -6.79 0.87 -13.49
N GLN A 210 -8.08 1.18 -13.35
CA GLN A 210 -9.09 0.91 -14.38
C GLN A 210 -8.68 1.56 -15.71
N HIS A 211 -8.31 2.84 -15.69
CA HIS A 211 -7.86 3.55 -16.89
C HIS A 211 -6.59 2.93 -17.50
N MET A 212 -5.60 2.58 -16.66
CA MET A 212 -4.36 1.96 -17.10
C MET A 212 -4.60 0.61 -17.79
N PHE A 213 -5.35 -0.30 -17.17
CA PHE A 213 -5.61 -1.62 -17.75
C PHE A 213 -6.55 -1.56 -18.95
N GLN A 214 -7.53 -0.62 -18.96
CA GLN A 214 -8.37 -0.39 -20.13
C GLN A 214 -7.54 0.10 -21.33
N ARG A 215 -6.63 1.06 -21.12
CA ARG A 215 -5.70 1.50 -22.17
C ARG A 215 -4.87 0.34 -22.71
N ARG A 216 -4.31 -0.50 -21.82
CA ARG A 216 -3.55 -1.69 -22.25
C ARG A 216 -4.40 -2.66 -23.09
N LEU A 217 -5.67 -2.87 -22.73
CA LEU A 217 -6.60 -3.69 -23.49
C LEU A 217 -6.92 -3.08 -24.87
N ASP A 218 -7.13 -1.77 -24.93
CA ASP A 218 -7.53 -1.06 -26.14
C ASP A 218 -6.38 -0.92 -27.14
N THR A 219 -5.16 -0.66 -26.66
CA THR A 219 -4.01 -0.35 -27.52
C THR A 219 -3.01 -1.49 -27.65
N GLY A 220 -3.01 -2.47 -26.75
CA GLY A 220 -1.95 -3.47 -26.65
C GLY A 220 -0.61 -2.89 -26.17
N GLU A 221 -0.59 -1.63 -25.70
CA GLU A 221 0.63 -0.93 -25.29
C GLU A 221 0.64 -0.59 -23.80
N CYS A 222 1.77 -0.87 -23.18
CA CYS A 222 1.96 -0.65 -21.77
C CYS A 222 2.65 0.71 -21.54
N GLU A 223 2.23 1.42 -20.50
CA GLU A 223 2.73 2.75 -20.15
C GLU A 223 4.23 2.79 -19.83
N ASP A 224 4.86 3.94 -19.98
CA ASP A 224 6.25 4.18 -19.57
C ASP A 224 6.30 4.56 -18.08
N TRP A 225 7.22 3.94 -17.34
CA TRP A 225 7.42 4.19 -15.92
C TRP A 225 8.64 5.07 -15.62
N GLN A 226 9.42 5.47 -16.62
CA GLN A 226 10.65 6.27 -16.42
C GLN A 226 10.42 7.44 -15.48
N ARG A 227 9.40 8.27 -15.77
CA ARG A 227 9.04 9.41 -14.93
C ARG A 227 8.60 9.03 -13.51
N ARG A 228 7.89 7.92 -13.34
CA ARG A 228 7.42 7.49 -12.00
C ARG A 228 8.59 6.96 -11.17
N LEU A 229 9.44 6.12 -11.75
CA LEU A 229 10.50 5.39 -11.05
C LEU A 229 11.78 6.20 -10.89
N PHE A 230 12.11 7.11 -11.81
CA PHE A 230 13.37 7.87 -11.80
C PHE A 230 13.19 9.40 -11.71
N GLY A 231 11.95 9.88 -11.93
CA GLY A 231 11.53 11.28 -11.77
C GLY A 231 11.71 12.12 -13.02
#